data_AF-A0A956WIC5-F1
#
_entry.id   AF-A0A956WIC5-F1
#
_cell.length_a   1.000
_cell.length_b   1.000
_cell.length_c   1.000
_cell.angle_alpha   90.00
_cell.angle_beta   90.00
_cell.angle_gamma   90.00
#
_symmetry.space_group_name_H-M   'P 1'
#
loop_
_entity.id
_entity.type
_entity.pdbx_description
1 polymer ?
#
loop_
_entity_poly.entity_id
_entity_poly.type
_entity_poly.pdbx_seq_one_letter_code
_entity_poly.pdbx_strand_id
1 'polypeptide(L)'
;MVLPLLYGIGAKDYLEPRGFMVLTCQRCRNTGPFAAFDAKRKVTLYSIPTVSFRDQLVLECRSCLQRFAVPAEMRQQFVEQLLTEAELLNRLKSMGVALNASTGGETKRTFYQVLQVDPAAEPEVIDAAFRRLARKYHPDTSTEPDAAARMRDILEAKDILADPDRRLRYDRSIGIARRPAGIRPEDI
;
A
#
# COMPACT_ATOMS: atom_id res chain seq x y z
N MET A 1 54.49 10.55 -8.91
CA MET A 1 53.27 11.33 -8.62
C MET A 1 52.19 10.32 -8.21
N VAL A 2 51.88 10.27 -6.92
CA VAL A 2 50.95 9.30 -6.33
C VAL A 2 49.53 9.78 -6.62
N LEU A 3 48.78 9.10 -7.49
CA LEU A 3 47.34 9.31 -7.60
C LEU A 3 46.61 8.44 -6.56
N PRO A 4 45.62 9.00 -5.85
CA PRO A 4 45.04 8.38 -4.67
C PRO A 4 44.04 7.30 -5.04
N LEU A 5 44.17 6.15 -4.39
CA LEU A 5 43.21 5.07 -4.39
C LEU A 5 41.88 5.58 -3.81
N LEU A 6 40.90 5.86 -4.67
CA LEU A 6 39.50 6.04 -4.27
C LEU A 6 38.92 4.67 -3.90
N TYR A 7 39.24 4.20 -2.69
CA TYR A 7 38.60 3.04 -2.08
C TYR A 7 37.16 3.40 -1.67
N GLY A 8 36.21 3.18 -2.57
CA GLY A 8 34.79 3.43 -2.31
C GLY A 8 34.22 2.40 -1.34
N ILE A 9 33.79 2.85 -0.16
CA ILE A 9 32.93 2.06 0.75
C ILE A 9 31.53 2.04 0.13
N GLY A 10 31.02 0.85 -0.22
CA GLY A 10 29.64 0.68 -0.67
C GLY A 10 28.76 0.19 0.47
N ALA A 11 27.63 0.83 0.75
CA ALA A 11 26.63 0.33 1.69
C ALA A 11 25.29 0.14 0.99
N LYS A 12 24.70 -1.05 1.12
CA LYS A 12 23.36 -1.34 0.60
C LYS A 12 22.50 -1.95 1.70
N ASP A 13 21.29 -1.41 1.82
CA ASP A 13 20.26 -1.91 2.74
C ASP A 13 19.38 -2.93 2.00
N TYR A 14 19.20 -4.09 2.62
CA TYR A 14 18.42 -5.21 2.10
C TYR A 14 17.33 -5.57 3.10
N LEU A 15 16.16 -5.93 2.60
CA LEU A 15 15.07 -6.50 3.39
C LEU A 15 14.88 -7.95 2.94
N GLU A 16 15.25 -8.89 3.81
CA GLU A 16 15.08 -10.32 3.54
C GLU A 16 13.76 -10.79 4.18
N PRO A 17 12.80 -11.32 3.42
CA PRO A 17 11.53 -11.78 3.97
C PRO A 17 11.76 -12.98 4.88
N ARG A 18 11.18 -12.94 6.08
CA ARG A 18 11.28 -14.01 7.09
C ARG A 18 9.99 -14.79 7.27
N GLY A 19 8.84 -14.14 7.12
CA GLY A 19 7.54 -14.79 7.27
C GLY A 19 6.46 -13.80 7.62
N PHE A 20 5.39 -14.29 8.24
CA PHE A 20 4.24 -13.48 8.60
C PHE A 20 3.84 -13.67 10.06
N MET A 21 3.10 -12.74 10.62
CA MET A 21 2.49 -12.92 11.93
C MET A 21 1.20 -12.11 12.04
N VAL A 22 0.31 -12.50 12.95
CA VAL A 22 -0.96 -11.79 13.15
C VAL A 22 -0.86 -10.99 14.43
N LEU A 23 -0.96 -9.66 14.30
CA LEU A 23 -0.88 -8.71 15.41
C LEU A 23 -1.92 -7.60 15.24
N THR A 24 -2.17 -6.86 16.31
CA THR A 24 -2.96 -5.63 16.27
C THR A 24 -2.06 -4.44 15.96
N CYS A 25 -2.34 -3.71 14.89
CA CYS A 25 -1.52 -2.58 14.49
C CYS A 25 -1.69 -1.37 15.40
N GLN A 26 -0.61 -0.85 15.96
CA GLN A 26 -0.65 0.38 16.78
C GLN A 26 -1.03 1.63 15.97
N ARG A 27 -0.90 1.61 14.63
CA ARG A 27 -1.24 2.74 13.77
C ARG A 27 -2.71 2.74 13.34
N CYS A 28 -3.18 1.68 12.69
CA CYS A 28 -4.55 1.61 12.16
C CYS A 28 -5.54 0.88 13.08
N ARG A 29 -5.08 0.32 14.21
CA ARG A 29 -5.88 -0.50 15.16
C ARG A 29 -6.52 -1.74 14.55
N ASN A 30 -6.20 -2.08 13.29
CA ASN A 30 -6.67 -3.29 12.65
C ASN A 30 -5.83 -4.49 13.11
N THR A 31 -6.52 -5.59 13.44
CA THR A 31 -5.88 -6.88 13.69
C THR A 31 -5.73 -7.61 12.36
N GLY A 32 -4.51 -7.98 12.00
CA GLY A 32 -4.27 -8.58 10.70
C GLY A 32 -2.83 -9.04 10.49
N PRO A 33 -2.52 -9.49 9.26
CA PRO A 33 -1.19 -9.98 8.93
C PRO A 33 -0.15 -8.86 8.87
N PHE A 34 0.99 -9.14 9.45
CA PHE A 34 2.23 -8.38 9.34
C PHE A 34 3.22 -9.22 8.54
N ALA A 35 3.89 -8.60 7.57
CA ALA A 35 5.04 -9.19 6.90
C ALA A 35 6.31 -8.87 7.71
N ALA A 36 7.11 -9.89 8.01
CA ALA A 36 8.34 -9.75 8.78
C ALA A 36 9.56 -9.81 7.86
N PHE A 37 10.49 -8.87 8.05
CA PHE A 37 11.70 -8.74 7.26
C PHE A 37 12.91 -8.58 8.17
N ASP A 38 14.03 -9.23 7.84
CA ASP A 38 15.32 -8.83 8.40
C ASP A 38 15.89 -7.69 7.57
N ALA A 39 16.06 -6.53 8.20
CA ALA A 39 16.78 -5.40 7.64
C ALA A 39 18.28 -5.62 7.82
N LYS A 40 18.97 -5.94 6.72
CA LYS A 40 20.41 -6.18 6.65
C LYS A 40 21.12 -5.05 5.93
N ARG A 41 22.06 -4.39 6.60
CA ARG A 41 22.98 -3.44 5.94
C ARG A 41 24.29 -4.14 5.61
N LYS A 42 24.52 -4.40 4.32
CA LYS A 42 25.78 -4.97 3.82
C LYS A 42 26.73 -3.83 3.48
N VAL A 43 27.91 -3.85 4.09
CA VAL A 43 29.00 -2.93 3.78
C VAL A 43 30.05 -3.69 2.97
N THR A 44 30.29 -3.23 1.76
CA THR A 44 31.32 -3.74 0.87
C THR A 44 32.54 -2.85 0.98
N LEU A 45 33.62 -3.44 1.47
CA LEU A 45 34.97 -2.90 1.39
C LEU A 45 35.70 -3.77 0.37
N TYR A 46 36.20 -3.19 -0.72
CA TYR A 46 36.78 -3.96 -1.84
C TYR A 46 38.01 -4.82 -1.45
N SER A 47 38.51 -4.72 -0.22
CA SER A 47 39.62 -5.50 0.35
C SER A 47 39.21 -6.55 1.39
N ILE A 48 37.93 -6.63 1.78
CA ILE A 48 37.45 -7.51 2.87
C ILE A 48 36.10 -8.15 2.43
N PRO A 49 35.82 -9.43 2.77
CA PRO A 49 34.49 -10.00 2.57
C PRO A 49 33.39 -9.10 3.16
N THR A 50 32.28 -8.96 2.43
CA THR A 50 31.12 -8.16 2.85
C THR A 50 30.61 -8.60 4.21
N VAL A 51 30.59 -7.67 5.16
CA VAL A 51 30.09 -7.87 6.52
C VAL A 51 28.72 -7.20 6.68
N SER A 52 27.82 -7.88 7.39
CA SER A 52 26.47 -7.37 7.68
C SER A 52 26.46 -6.78 9.09
N PHE A 53 26.16 -5.48 9.23
CA PHE A 53 26.33 -4.76 10.50
C PHE A 53 25.04 -4.41 11.25
N ARG A 54 23.91 -4.35 10.55
CA ARG A 54 22.59 -4.16 11.18
C ARG A 54 21.75 -5.34 10.79
N ASP A 55 21.19 -6.01 11.78
CA ASP A 55 20.31 -7.15 11.61
C ASP A 55 19.09 -6.93 12.52
N GLN A 56 18.19 -6.08 12.04
CA GLN A 56 17.01 -5.65 12.77
C GLN A 56 15.77 -6.25 12.14
N LEU A 57 14.92 -6.87 12.96
CA LEU A 57 13.63 -7.37 12.50
C LEU A 57 12.65 -6.20 12.32
N VAL A 58 12.04 -6.11 11.15
CA VAL A 58 11.08 -5.07 10.77
C VAL A 58 9.76 -5.74 10.42
N LEU A 59 8.68 -5.28 11.04
CA LEU A 59 7.32 -5.74 10.76
C LEU A 59 6.58 -4.69 9.95
N GLU A 60 5.96 -5.09 8.84
CA GLU A 60 5.15 -4.23 7.99
C GLU A 60 3.67 -4.65 8.08
N CYS A 61 2.82 -3.74 8.53
CA CYS A 61 1.38 -3.99 8.57
C CYS A 61 0.81 -4.09 7.15
N ARG A 62 0.13 -5.18 6.79
CA ARG A 62 -0.46 -5.30 5.44
C ARG A 62 -1.72 -4.46 5.22
N SER A 63 -2.28 -3.87 6.29
CA SER A 63 -3.45 -3.00 6.19
C SER A 63 -3.10 -1.52 5.96
N CYS A 64 -2.04 -1.01 6.59
CA CYS A 64 -1.63 0.41 6.48
C CYS A 64 -0.20 0.62 5.98
N LEU A 65 0.53 -0.45 5.67
CA LEU A 65 1.92 -0.45 5.18
C LEU A 65 2.94 0.21 6.11
N GLN A 66 2.55 0.52 7.35
CA GLN A 66 3.46 1.07 8.35
C GLN A 66 4.47 0.00 8.78
N ARG A 67 5.76 0.39 8.78
CA ARG A 67 6.87 -0.41 9.28
C ARG A 67 7.14 -0.11 10.75
N PHE A 68 7.39 -1.17 11.52
CA PHE A 68 7.71 -1.14 12.92
C PHE A 68 9.02 -1.89 13.13
N ALA A 69 9.97 -1.23 13.78
CA ALA A 69 11.26 -1.83 14.12
C ALA A 69 11.10 -2.60 15.43
N VAL A 70 11.44 -3.88 15.43
CA VAL A 70 11.43 -4.70 16.65
C VAL A 70 12.75 -4.46 17.40
N PRO A 71 12.70 -4.16 18.72
CA PRO A 71 13.89 -4.08 19.56
C PRO A 71 14.70 -5.38 19.54
N ALA A 72 16.02 -5.29 19.59
CA ALA A 72 16.92 -6.44 19.45
C ALA A 72 16.65 -7.53 20.50
N GLU A 73 16.28 -7.14 21.72
CA GLU A 73 15.98 -8.03 22.85
C GLU A 73 14.79 -8.95 22.58
N MET A 74 13.76 -8.44 21.90
CA MET A 74 12.53 -9.20 21.61
C MET A 74 12.62 -9.96 20.29
N ARG A 75 13.71 -9.84 19.54
CA ARG A 75 13.84 -10.42 18.19
C ARG A 75 13.57 -11.92 18.18
N GLN A 76 14.17 -12.68 19.09
CA GLN A 76 14.03 -14.14 19.12
C GLN A 76 12.58 -14.56 19.35
N GLN A 77 11.90 -13.94 20.31
CA GLN A 77 10.49 -14.21 20.61
C GLN A 77 9.59 -13.99 19.38
N PHE A 78 9.84 -12.92 18.63
CA PHE A 78 9.08 -12.63 17.41
C PHE A 78 9.39 -13.61 16.28
N VAL A 79 10.67 -14.00 16.11
CA VAL A 79 11.08 -14.97 15.09
C VAL A 79 10.45 -16.34 15.32
N GLU A 80 10.36 -16.79 16.58
CA GLU A 80 9.72 -18.06 16.94
C GLU A 80 8.21 -18.08 16.68
N GLN A 81 7.57 -16.91 16.66
CA GLN A 81 6.14 -16.76 16.38
C GLN A 81 5.82 -16.54 14.90
N LEU A 82 6.84 -16.53 14.03
CA LEU A 82 6.61 -16.36 12.60
C LEU A 82 5.90 -17.57 12.01
N LEU A 83 4.85 -17.26 11.28
CA LEU A 83 4.06 -18.19 10.49
C LEU A 83 4.64 -18.23 9.08
N THR A 84 4.68 -19.43 8.53
CA THR A 84 4.80 -19.62 7.08
C THR A 84 3.56 -19.06 6.37
N GLU A 85 3.66 -18.88 5.05
CA GLU A 85 2.52 -18.42 4.25
C GLU A 85 1.30 -19.35 4.38
N ALA A 86 1.51 -20.68 4.34
CA ALA A 86 0.43 -21.65 4.47
C ALA A 86 -0.25 -21.60 5.84
N GLU A 87 0.53 -21.50 6.92
CA GLU A 87 0.00 -21.39 8.28
C GLU A 87 -0.75 -20.08 8.50
N LEU A 88 -0.26 -18.98 7.91
CA LEU A 88 -0.96 -17.70 7.92
C LEU A 88 -2.34 -17.85 7.26
N LEU A 89 -2.40 -18.43 6.07
CA LEU A 89 -3.66 -18.61 5.34
C LEU A 89 -4.65 -19.45 6.16
N ASN A 90 -4.19 -20.53 6.79
CA ASN A 90 -5.03 -21.36 7.65
C ASN A 90 -5.51 -20.59 8.89
N ARG A 91 -4.65 -19.79 9.51
CA ARG A 91 -4.99 -18.99 10.69
C ARG A 91 -5.96 -17.86 10.40
N LEU A 92 -5.85 -17.23 9.23
CA LEU A 92 -6.77 -16.17 8.84
C LEU A 92 -8.16 -16.74 8.51
N LYS A 93 -8.23 -17.91 7.85
CA LYS A 93 -9.48 -18.64 7.65
C LYS A 93 -10.17 -18.99 8.97
N SER A 94 -9.42 -19.43 9.98
CA SER A 94 -10.00 -19.81 11.28
C SER A 94 -10.41 -18.61 12.15
N MET A 95 -9.74 -17.47 12.01
CA MET A 95 -10.09 -16.24 12.73
C MET A 95 -11.28 -15.49 12.12
N GLY A 96 -11.86 -15.96 11.01
CA GLY A 96 -12.86 -15.21 10.26
C GLY A 96 -12.33 -13.87 9.73
N VAL A 97 -11.01 -13.66 9.76
CA VAL A 97 -10.35 -12.53 9.11
C VAL A 97 -10.39 -12.87 7.64
N ALA A 98 -11.40 -12.36 6.96
CA ALA A 98 -11.44 -12.35 5.51
C ALA A 98 -10.12 -11.74 5.04
N LEU A 99 -9.22 -12.60 4.57
CA LEU A 99 -8.16 -12.20 3.67
C LEU A 99 -8.88 -11.46 2.57
N ASN A 100 -8.69 -10.14 2.49
CA ASN A 100 -9.11 -9.36 1.34
C ASN A 100 -8.22 -9.74 0.15
N ALA A 101 -8.25 -11.01 -0.24
CA ALA A 101 -8.26 -11.38 -1.64
C ALA A 101 -9.46 -10.63 -2.22
N SER A 102 -9.16 -9.64 -3.03
CA SER A 102 -10.10 -8.76 -3.70
C SER A 102 -11.30 -9.50 -4.28
N THR A 103 -12.42 -9.61 -3.53
CA THR A 103 -13.82 -9.59 -3.99
C THR A 103 -14.76 -10.03 -2.86
N GLY A 104 -15.82 -9.24 -2.63
CA GLY A 104 -17.10 -9.82 -2.17
C GLY A 104 -17.53 -9.57 -0.72
N GLY A 105 -17.09 -8.50 -0.07
CA GLY A 105 -17.96 -7.88 0.93
C GLY A 105 -19.01 -7.08 0.18
N GLU A 106 -20.30 -7.21 0.52
CA GLU A 106 -21.38 -6.38 0.00
C GLU A 106 -21.10 -4.91 0.37
N THR A 107 -20.27 -4.28 -0.45
CA THR A 107 -19.69 -2.98 -0.22
C THR A 107 -20.15 -2.14 -1.39
N LYS A 108 -20.92 -1.10 -1.06
CA LYS A 108 -21.29 -0.05 -1.99
C LYS A 108 -20.06 0.30 -2.84
N ARG A 109 -20.19 0.21 -4.18
CA ARG A 109 -19.06 0.41 -5.12
C ARG A 109 -18.34 1.71 -4.76
N THR A 110 -17.03 1.66 -4.59
CA THR A 110 -16.27 2.88 -4.28
C THR A 110 -16.26 3.81 -5.49
N PHE A 111 -16.12 5.12 -5.29
CA PHE A 111 -16.06 6.09 -6.40
C PHE A 111 -14.88 5.80 -7.34
N TYR A 112 -13.78 5.27 -6.80
CA TYR A 112 -12.64 4.78 -7.58
C TYR A 112 -12.99 3.59 -8.48
N GLN A 113 -13.76 2.63 -7.95
CA GLN A 113 -14.26 1.49 -8.74
C GLN A 113 -15.26 1.92 -9.81
N VAL A 114 -16.13 2.90 -9.50
CA VAL A 114 -17.08 3.47 -10.47
C VAL A 114 -16.35 4.12 -11.64
N LEU A 115 -15.30 4.89 -11.36
CA LEU A 115 -14.46 5.50 -12.40
C LEU A 115 -13.41 4.55 -12.99
N GLN A 116 -13.28 3.33 -12.47
CA GLN A 116 -12.28 2.34 -12.89
C GLN A 116 -10.84 2.85 -12.81
N VAL A 117 -10.52 3.55 -11.73
CA VAL A 117 -9.20 4.13 -11.47
C VAL A 117 -8.65 3.65 -10.13
N ASP A 118 -7.33 3.68 -9.99
CA ASP A 118 -6.66 3.39 -8.72
C ASP A 118 -6.88 4.55 -7.72
N PRO A 119 -7.01 4.28 -6.41
CA PRO A 119 -7.08 5.35 -5.40
C PRO A 119 -5.89 6.32 -5.43
N ALA A 120 -4.71 5.87 -5.87
CA ALA A 120 -3.50 6.67 -6.06
C ALA A 120 -3.47 7.45 -7.39
N ALA A 121 -4.51 7.35 -8.23
CA ALA A 121 -4.56 8.04 -9.52
C ALA A 121 -4.49 9.57 -9.36
N GLU A 122 -3.74 10.21 -10.25
CA GLU A 122 -3.65 11.66 -10.34
C GLU A 122 -4.98 12.28 -10.83
N PRO A 123 -5.24 13.56 -10.54
CA PRO A 123 -6.46 14.25 -10.99
C PRO A 123 -6.68 14.14 -12.50
N GLU A 124 -5.62 14.23 -13.30
CA GLU A 124 -5.68 14.12 -14.76
C GLU A 124 -6.20 12.76 -15.23
N VAL A 125 -5.79 11.69 -14.53
CA VAL A 125 -6.23 10.32 -14.83
C VAL A 125 -7.70 10.14 -14.49
N ILE A 126 -8.17 10.75 -13.39
CA ILE A 126 -9.59 10.76 -13.00
C ILE A 126 -10.43 11.46 -14.07
N ASP A 127 -9.99 12.61 -14.57
CA ASP A 127 -10.69 13.35 -15.63
C ASP A 127 -10.67 12.63 -16.97
N ALA A 128 -9.58 11.96 -17.31
CA ALA A 128 -9.49 11.13 -18.51
C ALA A 128 -10.46 9.93 -18.42
N ALA A 129 -10.51 9.26 -17.27
CA ALA A 129 -11.40 8.13 -17.02
C ALA A 129 -12.88 8.55 -17.08
N PHE A 130 -13.23 9.68 -16.45
CA PHE A 130 -14.56 10.28 -16.52
C PHE A 130 -14.98 10.53 -17.98
N ARG A 131 -14.14 11.21 -18.78
CA ARG A 131 -14.43 11.51 -20.19
C ARG A 131 -14.61 10.25 -21.04
N ARG A 132 -13.89 9.17 -20.73
CA ARG A 132 -14.05 7.87 -21.40
C ARG A 132 -15.39 7.22 -21.05
N LEU A 133 -15.74 7.18 -19.78
CA LEU A 133 -16.96 6.54 -19.29
C LEU A 133 -18.22 7.34 -19.65
N ALA A 134 -18.14 8.67 -19.60
CA ALA A 134 -19.25 9.55 -20.00
C ALA A 134 -19.63 9.35 -21.47
N ARG A 135 -18.67 9.18 -22.38
CA ARG A 135 -18.95 8.86 -23.80
C ARG A 135 -19.59 7.48 -23.99
N LYS A 136 -19.26 6.52 -23.12
CA LYS A 136 -19.79 5.15 -23.18
C LYS A 136 -21.24 5.06 -22.69
N TYR A 137 -21.57 5.83 -21.66
CA TYR A 137 -22.89 5.80 -21.00
C TYR A 137 -23.72 7.06 -21.26
N HIS A 138 -23.38 7.86 -22.27
CA HIS A 138 -24.15 9.05 -22.63
C HIS A 138 -25.58 8.66 -23.03
N PRO A 139 -26.62 9.36 -22.54
CA PRO A 139 -28.01 9.00 -22.84
C PRO A 139 -28.31 8.96 -24.35
N ASP A 140 -27.62 9.80 -25.13
CA ASP A 140 -27.83 9.87 -26.58
C ASP A 140 -27.07 8.80 -27.40
N THR A 141 -26.05 8.15 -26.83
CA THR A 141 -25.18 7.22 -27.59
C THR A 141 -25.11 5.81 -27.01
N SER A 142 -25.62 5.60 -25.80
CA SER A 142 -25.56 4.30 -25.11
C SER A 142 -26.82 3.49 -25.36
N THR A 143 -26.66 2.22 -25.73
CA THR A 143 -27.75 1.25 -25.89
C THR A 143 -27.99 0.38 -24.65
N GLU A 144 -27.26 0.65 -23.57
CA GLU A 144 -27.33 -0.13 -22.33
C GLU A 144 -28.56 0.27 -21.51
N PRO A 145 -29.33 -0.70 -20.97
CA PRO A 145 -30.53 -0.40 -20.16
C PRO A 145 -30.17 0.33 -18.85
N ASP A 146 -28.94 0.15 -18.36
CA ASP A 146 -28.45 0.77 -17.12
C ASP A 146 -27.68 2.08 -17.36
N ALA A 147 -27.63 2.61 -18.59
CA ALA A 147 -26.79 3.76 -18.94
C ALA A 147 -27.05 4.98 -18.05
N ALA A 148 -28.32 5.31 -17.81
CA ALA A 148 -28.72 6.44 -16.96
C ALA A 148 -28.34 6.25 -15.48
N ALA A 149 -28.40 5.02 -14.96
CA ALA A 149 -27.98 4.72 -13.60
C ALA A 149 -26.46 4.83 -13.46
N ARG A 150 -25.70 4.22 -14.38
CA ARG A 150 -24.24 4.28 -14.38
C ARG A 150 -23.72 5.70 -14.58
N MET A 151 -24.36 6.49 -15.45
CA MET A 151 -23.98 7.89 -15.65
C MET A 151 -24.13 8.71 -14.37
N ARG A 152 -25.20 8.49 -13.60
CA ARG A 152 -25.39 9.16 -12.30
C ARG A 152 -24.27 8.81 -11.32
N ASP A 153 -23.93 7.52 -11.20
CA ASP A 153 -22.83 7.06 -10.35
C ASP A 153 -21.49 7.71 -10.78
N ILE A 154 -21.23 7.77 -12.09
CA ILE A 154 -20.01 8.36 -12.67
C ILE A 154 -19.90 9.86 -12.36
N LEU A 155 -21.01 10.59 -12.46
CA LEU A 155 -21.06 12.02 -12.14
C LEU A 155 -20.81 12.28 -10.66
N GLU A 156 -21.46 11.51 -9.77
CA GLU A 156 -21.25 11.61 -8.32
C GLU A 156 -19.81 11.29 -7.93
N ALA A 157 -19.24 10.23 -8.52
CA ALA A 157 -17.85 9.85 -8.30
C ALA A 157 -16.88 10.96 -8.72
N LYS A 158 -17.09 11.57 -9.90
CA LYS A 158 -16.26 12.68 -10.37
C LYS A 158 -16.37 13.89 -9.43
N ASP A 159 -17.57 14.25 -9.01
CA ASP A 159 -17.81 15.41 -8.15
C ASP A 159 -17.09 15.32 -6.80
N ILE A 160 -17.05 14.13 -6.21
CA ILE A 160 -16.32 13.87 -4.95
C ILE A 160 -14.80 13.83 -5.17
N LEU A 161 -14.34 13.24 -6.27
CA LEU A 161 -12.92 12.99 -6.53
C LEU A 161 -12.19 14.17 -7.18
N ALA A 162 -12.92 15.12 -7.80
CA ALA A 162 -12.35 16.32 -8.41
C ALA A 162 -11.86 17.34 -7.38
N ASP A 163 -12.58 17.47 -6.25
CA ASP A 163 -12.20 18.39 -5.17
C ASP A 163 -11.24 17.68 -4.19
N PRO A 164 -10.04 18.24 -3.95
CA PRO A 164 -9.02 17.61 -3.10
C PRO A 164 -9.48 17.44 -1.65
N ASP A 165 -10.25 18.37 -1.09
CA ASP A 165 -10.77 18.29 0.27
C ASP A 165 -11.88 17.25 0.39
N ARG A 166 -12.78 17.18 -0.60
CA ARG A 166 -13.84 16.16 -0.65
C ARG A 166 -13.24 14.77 -0.85
N ARG A 167 -12.24 14.64 -1.70
CA ARG A 167 -11.48 13.40 -1.92
C ARG A 167 -10.78 12.96 -0.64
N LEU A 168 -10.15 13.87 0.09
CA LEU A 168 -9.50 13.55 1.37
C LEU A 168 -10.50 13.08 2.42
N ARG A 169 -11.65 13.74 2.54
CA ARG A 169 -12.73 13.32 3.45
C ARG A 169 -13.26 11.94 3.07
N TYR A 170 -13.50 11.72 1.78
CA TYR A 170 -13.93 10.42 1.27
C TYR A 170 -12.91 9.32 1.58
N ASP A 171 -11.63 9.56 1.30
CA ASP A 171 -10.55 8.60 1.55
C ASP A 171 -10.43 8.23 3.03
N ARG A 172 -10.59 9.21 3.93
CA ARG A 172 -10.66 8.95 5.37
C ARG A 172 -11.85 8.06 5.74
N SER A 173 -13.01 8.24 5.11
CA SER A 173 -14.21 7.44 5.40
C SER A 173 -14.07 5.98 4.98
N ILE A 174 -13.29 5.69 3.94
CA ILE A 174 -13.02 4.34 3.44
C ILE A 174 -11.70 3.74 3.97
N GLY A 175 -11.03 4.42 4.91
CA GLY A 175 -9.80 3.93 5.53
C GLY A 175 -8.55 4.02 4.65
N ILE A 176 -8.58 4.80 3.56
CA ILE A 176 -7.40 5.07 2.72
C ILE A 176 -6.57 6.18 3.38
N ALA A 177 -5.42 5.80 3.93
CA ALA A 177 -4.45 6.75 4.47
C ALA A 177 -3.61 7.38 3.34
N ARG A 178 -4.01 8.55 2.84
CA ARG A 178 -3.14 9.32 1.94
C ARG A 178 -1.95 9.91 2.70
N ARG A 179 -0.75 9.77 2.13
CA ARG A 179 0.32 10.74 2.37
C ARG A 179 -0.16 12.08 1.78
N PRO A 180 -0.02 13.23 2.46
CA PRO A 180 -0.37 14.50 1.85
C PRO A 180 0.34 14.59 0.51
N ALA A 181 -0.40 14.94 -0.55
CA ALA A 181 0.20 15.17 -1.86
C ALA A 181 1.36 16.14 -1.65
N GLY A 182 2.57 15.76 -2.09
CA GLY A 182 3.70 16.67 -2.06
C GLY A 182 3.28 17.96 -2.74
N ILE A 183 3.64 19.11 -2.15
CA ILE A 183 3.45 20.43 -2.75
C ILE A 183 3.93 20.31 -4.20
N ARG A 184 3.04 20.53 -5.16
CA ARG A 184 3.44 20.47 -6.56
C ARG A 184 4.41 21.63 -6.80
N PRO A 185 5.43 21.46 -7.64
CA PRO A 185 6.38 22.54 -7.92
C PRO A 185 5.71 23.86 -8.33
N GLU A 186 4.52 23.80 -8.95
CA GLU A 186 3.72 24.96 -9.33
C GLU A 186 2.97 25.67 -8.20
N ASP A 187 2.90 25.10 -6.99
CA ASP A 187 2.20 25.66 -5.83
C ASP A 187 3.16 26.43 -4.86
N ILE A 188 4.39 26.77 -5.30
CA ILE A 188 5.42 27.55 -4.57
C ILE A 188 5.68 28.90 -5.26
#